data_AF-S3DPI7-F1
#
_entry.id   AF-S3DPI7-F1
#
_cell.length_a   1.000
_cell.length_b   1.000
_cell.length_c   1.000
_cell.angle_alpha   90.00
_cell.angle_beta   90.00
_cell.angle_gamma   90.00
#
_symmetry.space_group_name_H-M   'P 1'
#
loop_
_entity.id
_entity.type
_entity.pdbx_description
1 polymer ?
#
loop_
_entity_poly.entity_id
_entity_poly.type
_entity_poly.pdbx_seq_one_letter_code
_entity_poly.pdbx_strand_id
1 'polypeptide(L)'
;MMTLTTMMSWRTRTTKEERSTRKSSSLPRVATLLEELAFGLLQASKTIASEAALEFYSGNAFHFGGNPVWNPFYGWLDLIGLKNRSYLRKISLEIVRPQAFIANHLDIRVLALARLDFDFRRQKLVSCSEPTEESDLLFLDPAIEACFRILGMHGPQLLLKLFLAPLFLPGVHVLWPNFHDRDSECWSSLSLHIPRSIEEYRKKFSSRADVVWFGMGRKEFFYAQADDIRENGWEILETKDMLDGFVYNPHWETYFMVRRTCSSPLGTSTNWLADGTFEQYKRMMESL
;
A
#
# COMPACT_ATOMS: atom_id res chain seq x y z
N MET A 1 19.92 23.64 11.18
CA MET A 1 19.52 22.31 11.63
C MET A 1 19.44 21.41 10.40
N MET A 2 20.41 20.52 10.19
CA MET A 2 20.44 19.60 9.05
C MET A 2 19.71 18.31 9.44
N THR A 3 18.55 18.05 8.85
CA THR A 3 17.82 16.78 9.02
C THR A 3 18.36 15.74 8.04
N LEU A 4 19.15 14.80 8.55
CA LEU A 4 19.49 13.55 7.87
C LEU A 4 18.22 12.68 7.79
N THR A 5 17.73 12.42 6.58
CA THR A 5 16.60 11.52 6.34
C THR A 5 17.15 10.13 6.07
N THR A 6 17.12 9.24 7.06
CA THR A 6 17.50 7.83 6.89
C THR A 6 16.30 7.05 6.37
N MET A 7 16.42 6.50 5.16
CA MET A 7 15.38 5.68 4.54
C MET A 7 15.66 4.20 4.87
N MET A 8 14.93 3.62 5.83
CA MET A 8 15.00 2.19 6.12
C MET A 8 14.02 1.44 5.21
N SER A 9 14.56 0.66 4.26
CA SER A 9 13.79 -0.22 3.38
C SER A 9 13.76 -1.64 3.97
N TRP A 10 12.58 -2.12 4.32
CA TRP A 10 12.36 -3.52 4.68
C TRP A 10 12.06 -4.31 3.40
N ARG A 11 13.06 -5.05 2.89
CA ARG A 11 12.87 -6.04 1.83
C ARG A 11 12.94 -7.43 2.44
N THR A 12 11.83 -8.17 2.42
CA THR A 12 11.85 -9.61 2.68
C THR A 12 12.61 -10.31 1.55
N ARG A 13 13.86 -10.69 1.81
CA ARG A 13 14.64 -11.57 0.91
C ARG A 13 14.04 -12.97 0.98
N THR A 14 13.27 -13.35 -0.03
CA THR A 14 13.04 -14.76 -0.34
C THR A 14 14.32 -15.31 -0.98
N THR A 15 15.10 -16.07 -0.21
CA THR A 15 16.30 -16.75 -0.70
C THR A 15 15.92 -17.88 -1.64
N LYS A 16 16.20 -17.70 -2.94
CA LYS A 16 16.41 -18.82 -3.86
C LYS A 16 17.91 -18.94 -4.09
N GLU A 17 18.45 -20.06 -3.62
CA GLU A 17 19.81 -20.54 -3.83
C GLU A 17 20.17 -20.50 -5.32
N GLU A 18 21.30 -19.87 -5.67
CA GLU A 18 22.24 -20.48 -6.59
C GLU A 18 23.66 -19.90 -6.42
N ARG A 19 24.62 -20.81 -6.55
CA ARG A 19 26.01 -20.73 -6.12
C ARG A 19 26.81 -19.66 -6.87
N SER A 20 27.47 -18.78 -6.12
CA SER A 20 28.78 -18.25 -6.51
C SER A 20 29.62 -17.94 -5.27
N THR A 21 30.62 -18.78 -5.04
CA THR A 21 31.58 -18.68 -3.94
C THR A 21 32.50 -17.47 -4.15
N ARG A 22 32.13 -16.32 -3.61
CA ARG A 22 33.08 -15.27 -3.23
C ARG A 22 33.05 -15.10 -1.71
N LYS A 23 34.15 -15.53 -1.06
CA LYS A 23 34.46 -15.25 0.35
C LYS A 23 34.47 -13.73 0.56
N SER A 24 33.42 -13.18 1.15
CA SER A 24 33.40 -11.84 1.76
C SER A 24 33.20 -12.03 3.26
N SER A 25 34.31 -12.20 3.97
CA SER A 25 34.38 -12.46 5.40
C SER A 25 34.79 -11.20 6.15
N SER A 26 33.82 -10.44 6.67
CA SER A 26 33.98 -9.55 7.85
C SER A 26 32.70 -8.79 8.25
N LEU A 27 31.71 -8.67 7.37
CA LEU A 27 30.43 -7.98 7.66
C LEU A 27 29.54 -8.59 8.77
N PRO A 28 29.52 -9.92 9.05
CA PRO A 28 28.57 -10.47 10.03
C PRO A 28 28.78 -9.95 11.45
N ARG A 29 30.04 -9.70 11.84
CA ARG A 29 30.42 -9.45 13.24
C ARG A 29 30.02 -8.07 13.73
N VAL A 30 30.07 -7.06 12.85
CA VAL A 30 29.66 -5.68 13.15
C VAL A 30 28.15 -5.58 13.29
N ALA A 31 27.39 -6.32 12.47
CA ALA A 31 25.93 -6.38 12.56
C ALA A 31 25.46 -6.99 13.88
N THR A 32 26.04 -8.11 14.32
CA THR A 32 25.74 -8.73 15.62
C THR A 32 26.09 -7.83 16.80
N LEU A 33 27.23 -7.12 16.76
CA LEU A 33 27.63 -6.18 17.81
C LEU A 33 26.67 -4.99 17.91
N LEU A 34 26.18 -4.50 16.77
CA LEU A 34 25.16 -3.45 16.72
C LEU A 34 23.81 -3.93 17.24
N GLU A 35 23.40 -5.16 16.94
CA GLU A 35 22.20 -5.77 17.52
C GLU A 35 22.33 -5.91 19.04
N GLU A 36 23.43 -6.51 19.52
CA GLU A 36 23.67 -6.69 20.96
C GLU A 36 23.75 -5.34 21.70
N LEU A 37 24.40 -4.34 21.12
CA LEU A 37 24.47 -2.99 21.69
C LEU A 37 23.10 -2.30 21.67
N ALA A 38 22.33 -2.42 20.58
CA ALA A 38 20.99 -1.86 20.48
C ALA A 38 20.05 -2.52 21.50
N PHE A 39 20.06 -3.84 21.62
CA PHE A 39 19.30 -4.56 22.63
C PHE A 39 19.76 -4.22 24.06
N GLY A 40 21.07 -4.10 24.29
CA GLY A 40 21.64 -3.70 25.58
C GLY A 40 21.25 -2.27 25.98
N LEU A 41 21.26 -1.33 25.03
CA LEU A 41 20.82 0.05 25.25
C LEU A 41 19.31 0.14 25.52
N LEU A 42 18.51 -0.68 24.84
CA LEU A 42 17.06 -0.79 25.10
C LEU A 42 16.78 -1.38 26.50
N GLN A 43 17.66 -2.22 27.03
CA GLN A 43 17.54 -2.79 28.38
C GLN A 43 18.07 -1.88 29.49
N ALA A 44 19.02 -0.99 29.21
CA ALA A 44 19.73 -0.23 30.25
C ALA A 44 18.89 0.84 30.95
N SER A 45 17.90 1.44 30.28
CA SER A 45 16.97 2.39 30.91
C SER A 45 15.66 2.50 30.14
N LYS A 46 14.54 2.26 30.83
CA LYS A 46 13.19 2.43 30.27
C LYS A 46 12.96 3.86 29.75
N THR A 47 13.59 4.85 30.39
CA THR A 47 13.50 6.26 29.99
C THR A 47 14.22 6.47 28.66
N ILE A 48 15.47 6.02 28.55
CA ILE A 48 16.26 6.13 27.30
C ILE A 48 15.57 5.38 26.17
N ALA A 49 15.08 4.17 26.42
CA ALA A 49 14.34 3.39 25.41
C ALA A 49 13.06 4.11 24.96
N SER A 50 12.33 4.76 25.88
CA SER A 50 11.12 5.52 25.55
C SER A 50 11.43 6.77 24.74
N GLU A 51 12.50 7.51 25.08
CA GLU A 51 12.94 8.69 24.34
C GLU A 51 13.45 8.31 22.95
N ALA A 52 14.26 7.24 22.87
CA ALA A 52 14.76 6.71 21.61
C ALA A 52 13.61 6.22 20.69
N ALA A 53 12.58 5.57 21.25
CA ALA A 53 11.42 5.15 20.48
C ALA A 53 10.65 6.35 19.91
N LEU A 54 10.44 7.40 20.72
CA LEU A 54 9.81 8.64 20.25
C LEU A 54 10.57 9.24 19.06
N GLU A 55 11.88 9.43 19.19
CA GLU A 55 12.74 9.97 18.13
C GLU A 55 12.74 9.07 16.89
N PHE A 56 12.86 7.75 17.08
CA PHE A 56 12.89 6.79 15.99
C PHE A 56 11.59 6.81 15.18
N TYR A 57 10.43 6.69 15.82
CA TYR A 57 9.16 6.59 15.09
C TYR A 57 8.66 7.94 14.54
N SER A 58 8.98 9.05 15.21
CA SER A 58 8.54 10.37 14.75
C SER A 58 9.48 11.02 13.72
N GLY A 59 10.78 10.74 13.81
CA GLY A 59 11.80 11.30 12.93
C GLY A 59 11.97 10.55 11.60
N ASN A 60 11.61 9.26 11.55
CA ASN A 60 11.81 8.42 10.38
C ASN A 60 10.57 8.30 9.48
N ALA A 61 10.83 7.93 8.23
CA ALA A 61 9.80 7.52 7.28
C ALA A 61 9.92 6.01 7.04
N PHE A 62 8.82 5.30 7.20
CA PHE A 62 8.77 3.85 7.02
C PHE A 62 8.23 3.51 5.62
N HIS A 63 8.88 2.59 4.93
CA HIS A 63 8.48 2.17 3.59
C HIS A 63 8.23 0.67 3.54
N PHE A 64 7.06 0.28 3.03
CA PHE A 64 6.66 -1.09 2.80
C PHE A 64 6.45 -1.29 1.30
N GLY A 65 7.20 -2.22 0.73
CA GLY A 65 7.11 -2.58 -0.69
C GLY A 65 6.80 -4.05 -0.89
N GLY A 66 6.43 -4.42 -2.12
CA GLY A 66 6.13 -5.80 -2.51
C GLY A 66 4.65 -6.16 -2.54
N ASN A 67 4.36 -7.43 -2.82
CA ASN A 67 3.00 -7.96 -2.94
C ASN A 67 2.90 -9.29 -2.18
N PRO A 68 1.99 -9.43 -1.18
CA PRO A 68 1.05 -8.43 -0.65
C PRO A 68 1.70 -7.44 0.34
N VAL A 69 1.38 -6.14 0.25
CA VAL A 69 1.95 -5.10 1.15
C VAL A 69 1.15 -4.89 2.44
N TRP A 70 -0.17 -5.08 2.39
CA TRP A 70 -1.06 -4.72 3.50
C TRP A 70 -0.95 -5.67 4.69
N ASN A 71 -0.76 -6.96 4.46
CA ASN A 71 -0.56 -7.94 5.54
C ASN A 71 0.74 -7.69 6.34
N PRO A 72 1.93 -7.55 5.70
CA PRO A 72 3.15 -7.16 6.43
C PRO A 72 3.01 -5.82 7.15
N PHE A 73 2.34 -4.84 6.52
CA PHE A 73 2.12 -3.54 7.14
C PHE A 73 1.23 -3.64 8.39
N TYR A 74 0.13 -4.38 8.30
CA TYR A 74 -0.75 -4.68 9.44
C TYR A 74 0.02 -5.37 10.57
N GLY A 75 0.75 -6.44 10.26
CA GLY A 75 1.54 -7.18 11.25
C GLY A 75 2.59 -6.30 11.94
N TRP A 76 3.23 -5.40 11.19
CA TRP A 76 4.16 -4.43 11.76
C TRP A 76 3.47 -3.41 12.68
N LEU A 77 2.32 -2.86 12.26
CA LEU A 77 1.54 -1.92 13.08
C LEU A 77 1.11 -2.55 14.41
N ASP A 78 0.74 -3.83 14.39
CA ASP A 78 0.41 -4.58 15.59
C ASP A 78 1.64 -4.77 16.49
N LEU A 79 2.74 -5.27 15.90
CA LEU A 79 4.00 -5.58 16.58
C LEU A 79 4.62 -4.38 17.33
N ILE A 80 4.65 -3.19 16.72
CA ILE A 80 5.26 -2.02 17.37
C ILE A 80 4.44 -1.52 18.57
N GLY A 81 3.18 -1.96 18.70
CA GLY A 81 2.31 -1.63 19.82
C GLY A 81 1.74 -0.21 19.79
N LEU A 82 0.74 0.02 20.63
CA LEU A 82 -0.05 1.26 20.61
C LEU A 82 0.78 2.52 20.90
N LYS A 83 1.71 2.43 21.86
CA LYS A 83 2.54 3.57 22.27
C LYS A 83 3.39 4.08 21.10
N ASN A 84 4.07 3.19 20.39
CA ASN A 84 4.96 3.57 19.29
C ASN A 84 4.18 4.03 18.05
N ARG A 85 3.00 3.42 17.79
CA ARG A 85 2.07 3.90 16.75
C ARG A 85 1.72 5.37 16.91
N SER A 86 1.57 5.84 18.16
CA SER A 86 1.27 7.24 18.46
C SER A 86 2.39 8.23 18.10
N TYR A 87 3.56 7.76 17.68
CA TYR A 87 4.67 8.60 17.24
C TYR A 87 4.81 8.66 15.72
N LEU A 88 4.15 7.76 14.99
CA LEU A 88 4.29 7.66 13.54
C LEU A 88 3.86 8.94 12.82
N ARG A 89 4.71 9.41 11.90
CA ARG A 89 4.45 10.62 11.09
C ARG A 89 4.40 10.39 9.60
N LYS A 90 5.20 9.46 9.09
CA LYS A 90 5.39 9.26 7.64
C LYS A 90 5.48 7.77 7.34
N ILE A 91 4.52 7.26 6.59
CA ILE A 91 4.50 5.90 6.08
C ILE A 91 4.34 5.96 4.57
N SER A 92 4.97 5.03 3.89
CA SER A 92 4.73 4.80 2.48
C SER A 92 4.54 3.35 2.13
N LEU A 93 3.59 3.06 1.25
CA LEU A 93 3.23 1.72 0.81
C LEU A 93 3.31 1.65 -0.71
N GLU A 94 3.93 0.60 -1.25
CA GLU A 94 3.88 0.27 -2.67
C GLU A 94 2.65 -0.57 -2.96
N ILE A 95 1.68 0.04 -3.65
CA ILE A 95 0.47 -0.62 -4.12
C ILE A 95 0.80 -1.30 -5.45
N VAL A 96 1.34 -2.51 -5.34
CA VAL A 96 1.68 -3.35 -6.48
C VAL A 96 0.42 -3.93 -7.11
N ARG A 97 0.48 -4.17 -8.43
CA ARG A 97 -0.56 -4.90 -9.17
C ARG A 97 -0.95 -6.19 -8.43
N PRO A 98 -2.24 -6.45 -8.18
CA PRO A 98 -2.71 -7.72 -7.65
C PRO A 98 -2.18 -8.87 -8.52
N GLN A 99 -1.64 -9.91 -7.89
CA GLN A 99 -1.24 -11.12 -8.59
C GLN A 99 -2.47 -12.01 -8.77
N ALA A 100 -2.75 -12.39 -10.01
CA ALA A 100 -3.76 -13.40 -10.29
C ALA A 100 -3.21 -14.77 -9.89
N PHE A 101 -4.00 -15.50 -9.11
CA PHE A 101 -3.75 -16.91 -8.83
C PHE A 101 -4.86 -17.71 -9.49
N ILE A 102 -4.49 -18.79 -10.17
CA ILE A 102 -5.45 -19.77 -10.64
C ILE A 102 -5.39 -20.94 -9.67
N ALA A 103 -6.52 -21.26 -9.06
CA ALA A 103 -6.68 -22.53 -8.35
C ALA A 103 -6.89 -23.63 -9.40
N ASN A 104 -6.05 -24.67 -9.37
CA ASN A 104 -6.34 -25.85 -10.18
C ASN A 104 -7.47 -26.67 -9.53
N HIS A 105 -7.89 -27.75 -10.20
CA HIS A 105 -8.91 -28.68 -9.69
C HIS A 105 -8.55 -29.35 -8.34
N LEU A 106 -7.32 -29.16 -7.84
CA LEU A 106 -6.83 -29.67 -6.56
C LEU A 106 -6.68 -28.55 -5.51
N ASP A 107 -7.19 -27.35 -5.77
CA ASP A 107 -7.01 -26.13 -4.94
C ASP A 107 -5.55 -25.71 -4.75
N ILE A 108 -4.63 -26.22 -5.58
CA ILE A 108 -3.24 -25.77 -5.62
C ILE A 108 -3.19 -24.48 -6.42
N ARG A 109 -2.66 -23.44 -5.80
CA ARG A 109 -2.57 -22.10 -6.37
C ARG A 109 -1.25 -21.95 -7.11
N VAL A 110 -1.36 -21.66 -8.40
CA VAL A 110 -0.19 -21.33 -9.23
C VAL A 110 -0.31 -19.87 -9.64
N LEU A 111 0.81 -19.14 -9.55
CA LEU A 111 0.90 -17.79 -10.07
C LEU A 111 0.53 -17.82 -11.56
N ALA A 112 -0.52 -17.11 -11.94
CA ALA A 112 -0.91 -17.03 -13.34
C ALA A 112 0.09 -16.13 -14.07
N LEU A 113 1.18 -16.72 -14.55
CA LEU A 113 2.26 -16.00 -15.25
C LEU A 113 1.82 -15.45 -16.61
N ALA A 114 0.67 -15.86 -17.15
CA ALA A 114 0.11 -15.28 -18.35
C ALA A 114 -1.39 -15.60 -18.48
N ARG A 115 -2.17 -14.55 -18.79
CA ARG A 115 -3.33 -14.57 -19.71
C ARG A 115 -4.64 -15.29 -19.35
N LEU A 116 -4.91 -15.72 -18.12
CA LEU A 116 -6.22 -16.34 -17.83
C LEU A 116 -6.80 -15.93 -16.48
N ASP A 117 -8.13 -15.99 -16.45
CA ASP A 117 -9.10 -15.47 -15.48
C ASP A 117 -8.60 -15.27 -14.05
N PHE A 118 -8.88 -14.07 -13.55
CA PHE A 118 -8.57 -13.67 -12.19
C PHE A 118 -9.50 -14.40 -11.22
N ASP A 119 -9.02 -15.46 -10.55
CA ASP A 119 -9.76 -16.06 -9.45
C ASP A 119 -9.57 -15.22 -8.18
N PHE A 120 -10.35 -14.14 -8.07
CA PHE A 120 -10.48 -13.33 -6.85
C PHE A 120 -11.29 -14.09 -5.78
N ARG A 121 -10.75 -15.20 -5.26
CA ARG A 121 -11.23 -15.80 -3.99
C ARG A 121 -10.22 -15.42 -2.89
N ARG A 122 -10.54 -14.70 -1.80
CA ARG A 122 -11.80 -14.61 -1.03
C ARG A 122 -11.85 -13.33 -0.17
N GLN A 123 -12.89 -12.53 -0.34
CA GLN A 123 -13.98 -12.39 0.63
C GLN A 123 -15.16 -11.85 -0.18
N LYS A 124 -16.23 -12.64 -0.28
CA LYS A 124 -17.53 -12.11 -0.71
C LYS A 124 -17.81 -10.99 0.29
N LEU A 125 -17.91 -9.73 -0.14
CA LEU A 125 -18.54 -8.72 0.69
C LEU A 125 -19.96 -9.25 0.84
N VAL A 126 -20.25 -9.96 1.93
CA VAL A 126 -21.59 -10.38 2.26
C VAL A 126 -22.30 -9.09 2.63
N SER A 127 -22.81 -8.38 1.63
CA SER A 127 -23.89 -7.46 1.89
C SER A 127 -25.01 -8.31 2.49
N CYS A 128 -25.59 -7.86 3.60
CA CYS A 128 -26.77 -8.49 4.19
C CYS A 128 -28.00 -8.41 3.27
N SER A 129 -27.88 -7.79 2.09
CA SER A 129 -28.83 -7.87 0.99
C SER A 129 -28.29 -8.79 -0.11
N GLU A 130 -29.14 -9.69 -0.60
CA GLU A 130 -28.84 -10.73 -1.59
C GLU A 130 -27.86 -10.28 -2.69
N PRO A 131 -26.79 -11.05 -2.95
CA PRO A 131 -25.87 -10.75 -4.04
C PRO A 131 -26.56 -11.01 -5.37
N THR A 132 -26.84 -9.95 -6.13
CA THR A 132 -27.10 -10.07 -7.57
C THR A 132 -25.86 -10.70 -8.23
N GLU A 133 -26.05 -11.73 -9.05
CA GLU A 133 -25.00 -12.61 -9.59
C GLU A 133 -23.91 -11.90 -10.43
N GLU A 134 -24.03 -10.61 -10.71
CA GLU A 134 -23.18 -9.86 -11.67
C GLU A 134 -22.32 -8.73 -11.06
N SER A 135 -22.29 -8.55 -9.74
CA SER A 135 -21.38 -7.55 -9.17
C SER A 135 -19.94 -8.08 -9.18
N ASP A 136 -19.10 -7.58 -10.09
CA ASP A 136 -17.66 -7.83 -10.15
C ASP A 136 -17.02 -7.62 -8.78
N LEU A 137 -16.76 -8.72 -8.08
CA LEU A 137 -16.23 -8.73 -6.73
C LEU A 137 -14.75 -8.33 -6.77
N LEU A 138 -14.49 -7.04 -6.62
CA LEU A 138 -13.13 -6.56 -6.44
C LEU A 138 -12.67 -6.87 -5.03
N PHE A 139 -11.70 -7.78 -4.93
CA PHE A 139 -11.10 -8.14 -3.66
C PHE A 139 -10.28 -6.96 -3.11
N LEU A 140 -10.75 -6.40 -2.00
CA LEU A 140 -9.98 -5.52 -1.15
C LEU A 140 -9.43 -6.34 0.01
N ASP A 141 -8.12 -6.29 0.20
CA ASP A 141 -7.47 -6.96 1.32
C ASP A 141 -8.06 -6.42 2.64
N PRO A 142 -8.66 -7.28 3.51
CA PRO A 142 -9.23 -6.83 4.79
C PRO A 142 -8.19 -6.18 5.70
N ALA A 143 -6.89 -6.44 5.49
CA ALA A 143 -5.82 -5.74 6.18
C ALA A 143 -5.82 -4.23 5.90
N ILE A 144 -6.34 -3.76 4.75
CA ILE A 144 -6.49 -2.32 4.46
C ILE A 144 -7.37 -1.67 5.53
N GLU A 145 -8.57 -2.19 5.74
CA GLU A 145 -9.49 -1.67 6.75
C GLU A 145 -8.87 -1.74 8.15
N ALA A 146 -8.26 -2.87 8.49
CA ALA A 146 -7.61 -3.08 9.78
C ALA A 146 -6.48 -2.05 10.03
N CYS A 147 -5.68 -1.76 9.01
CA CYS A 147 -4.66 -0.72 9.07
C CYS A 147 -5.29 0.65 9.34
N PHE A 148 -6.33 1.04 8.61
CA PHE A 148 -7.00 2.32 8.83
C PHE A 148 -7.65 2.43 10.22
N ARG A 149 -8.23 1.35 10.74
CA ARG A 149 -8.69 1.29 12.14
C ARG A 149 -7.55 1.58 13.10
N ILE A 150 -6.43 0.86 12.97
CA ILE A 150 -5.27 1.02 13.84
C ILE A 150 -4.69 2.44 13.76
N LEU A 151 -4.51 2.97 12.55
CA LEU A 151 -3.98 4.31 12.31
C LEU A 151 -4.93 5.42 12.81
N GLY A 152 -6.22 5.12 12.93
CA GLY A 152 -7.24 6.06 13.40
C GLY A 152 -7.34 6.22 14.91
N MET A 153 -6.89 5.24 15.70
CA MET A 153 -7.16 5.21 17.13
C MET A 153 -6.47 6.34 17.90
N HIS A 154 -5.18 6.56 17.67
CA HIS A 154 -4.37 7.48 18.47
C HIS A 154 -3.19 8.05 17.68
N GLY A 155 -2.66 9.17 18.20
CA GLY A 155 -1.45 9.78 17.67
C GLY A 155 -1.70 11.04 16.84
N PRO A 156 -0.62 11.61 16.30
CA PRO A 156 -0.64 12.81 15.50
C PRO A 156 -1.26 12.59 14.12
N GLN A 157 -1.33 13.67 13.35
CA GLN A 157 -1.53 13.58 11.91
C GLN A 157 -0.41 12.75 11.27
N LEU A 158 -0.80 11.76 10.48
CA LEU A 158 0.08 10.84 9.78
C LEU A 158 -0.02 11.08 8.28
N LEU A 159 1.11 11.21 7.60
CA LEU A 159 1.17 11.20 6.14
C LEU A 159 1.34 9.75 5.65
N LEU A 160 0.35 9.23 4.93
CA LEU A 160 0.38 7.92 4.28
C LEU A 160 0.52 8.11 2.76
N LYS A 161 1.72 7.84 2.25
CA LYS A 161 2.01 7.90 0.80
C LYS A 161 1.75 6.55 0.15
N LEU A 162 0.87 6.49 -0.84
CA LEU A 162 0.56 5.26 -1.57
C LEU A 162 1.17 5.35 -2.96
N PHE A 163 2.24 4.58 -3.18
CA PHE A 163 2.91 4.46 -4.47
C PHE A 163 2.12 3.51 -5.35
N LEU A 164 1.42 4.07 -6.32
CA LEU A 164 0.70 3.31 -7.32
C LEU A 164 1.68 2.61 -8.25
N ALA A 165 1.35 1.36 -8.60
CA ALA A 165 2.03 0.68 -9.70
C ALA A 165 1.97 1.54 -10.97
N PRO A 166 2.91 1.35 -11.90
CA PRO A 166 2.90 2.10 -13.15
C PRO A 166 1.54 2.02 -13.85
N LEU A 167 1.19 3.11 -14.54
CA LEU A 167 -0.03 3.23 -15.35
C LEU A 167 -1.33 3.43 -14.56
N PHE A 168 -1.30 3.31 -13.24
CA PHE A 168 -2.45 3.63 -12.40
C PHE A 168 -2.64 5.14 -12.26
N LEU A 169 -3.85 5.60 -12.55
CA LEU A 169 -4.33 6.95 -12.22
C LEU A 169 -5.49 6.83 -11.23
N PRO A 170 -5.43 7.46 -10.06
CA PRO A 170 -6.46 7.26 -9.05
C PRO A 170 -7.75 7.99 -9.43
N GLY A 171 -8.86 7.26 -9.40
CA GLY A 171 -10.19 7.82 -9.59
C GLY A 171 -10.60 8.13 -11.03
N VAL A 172 -9.87 7.62 -12.02
CA VAL A 172 -10.25 7.73 -13.44
C VAL A 172 -10.08 6.39 -14.16
N HIS A 173 -10.84 6.19 -15.23
CA HIS A 173 -10.63 5.08 -16.16
C HIS A 173 -9.38 5.36 -17.00
N VAL A 174 -8.43 4.43 -16.97
CA VAL A 174 -7.13 4.63 -17.60
C VAL A 174 -7.25 4.40 -19.11
N LEU A 175 -7.24 5.48 -19.90
CA LEU A 175 -7.34 5.43 -21.36
C LEU A 175 -6.03 4.96 -22.00
N TRP A 176 -5.98 3.73 -22.52
CA TRP A 176 -4.80 3.18 -23.20
C TRP A 176 -5.11 2.78 -24.65
N PRO A 177 -4.66 3.55 -25.65
CA PRO A 177 -5.06 3.34 -27.05
C PRO A 177 -4.50 2.06 -27.70
N ASN A 178 -3.57 1.35 -27.07
CA ASN A 178 -2.87 0.19 -27.67
C ASN A 178 -2.88 -1.09 -26.81
N PHE A 179 -3.62 -1.14 -25.69
CA PHE A 179 -3.79 -2.40 -24.96
C PHE A 179 -5.02 -3.12 -25.51
N HIS A 180 -4.83 -4.30 -26.10
CA HIS A 180 -5.92 -5.12 -26.60
C HIS A 180 -6.87 -5.54 -25.46
N ASP A 181 -8.00 -4.82 -25.38
CA ASP A 181 -9.28 -4.98 -24.66
C ASP A 181 -9.35 -5.64 -23.29
N ARG A 182 -8.76 -6.81 -23.03
CA ARG A 182 -9.06 -7.54 -21.77
C ARG A 182 -8.28 -7.08 -20.57
N ASP A 183 -7.03 -6.64 -20.75
CA ASP A 183 -6.25 -6.14 -19.62
C ASP A 183 -6.75 -4.74 -19.19
N SER A 184 -7.25 -3.92 -20.13
CA SER A 184 -7.65 -2.52 -19.88
C SER A 184 -8.77 -2.37 -18.85
N GLU A 185 -9.77 -3.26 -18.87
CA GLU A 185 -10.87 -3.25 -17.90
C GLU A 185 -10.39 -3.53 -16.47
N CYS A 186 -9.46 -4.48 -16.30
CA CYS A 186 -8.90 -4.81 -15.00
C CYS A 186 -8.12 -3.62 -14.41
N TRP A 187 -7.31 -2.93 -15.22
CA TRP A 187 -6.58 -1.75 -14.74
C TRP A 187 -7.50 -0.60 -14.36
N SER A 188 -8.52 -0.32 -15.18
CA SER A 188 -9.48 0.75 -14.93
C SER A 188 -10.24 0.53 -13.63
N SER A 189 -10.69 -0.71 -13.39
CA SER A 189 -11.39 -1.05 -12.14
C SER A 189 -10.48 -0.82 -10.93
N LEU A 190 -9.24 -1.31 -10.94
CA LEU A 190 -8.33 -1.13 -9.80
C LEU A 190 -7.97 0.34 -9.56
N SER A 191 -7.83 1.14 -10.62
CA SER A 191 -7.60 2.58 -10.59
C SER A 191 -8.74 3.37 -9.93
N LEU A 192 -9.97 2.86 -9.99
CA LEU A 192 -11.14 3.48 -9.39
C LEU A 192 -11.40 2.96 -7.97
N HIS A 193 -11.43 1.65 -7.82
CA HIS A 193 -11.97 1.00 -6.63
C HIS A 193 -11.00 0.99 -5.46
N ILE A 194 -9.69 0.79 -5.68
CA ILE A 194 -8.71 0.83 -4.60
C ILE A 194 -8.67 2.24 -3.99
N PRO A 195 -8.51 3.33 -4.78
CA PRO A 195 -8.51 4.67 -4.21
C PRO A 195 -9.81 5.04 -3.52
N ARG A 196 -10.95 4.68 -4.11
CA ARG A 196 -12.26 4.92 -3.48
C ARG A 196 -12.37 4.26 -2.11
N SER A 197 -12.03 2.97 -2.03
CA SER A 197 -12.17 2.19 -0.80
C SER A 197 -11.21 2.67 0.29
N ILE A 198 -9.97 3.01 -0.08
CA ILE A 198 -8.99 3.58 0.85
C ILE A 198 -9.47 4.94 1.39
N GLU A 199 -10.02 5.80 0.54
CA GLU A 199 -10.57 7.09 0.98
C GLU A 199 -11.81 6.90 1.88
N GLU A 200 -12.66 5.91 1.60
CA GLU A 200 -13.79 5.55 2.47
C GLU A 200 -13.33 5.06 3.84
N TYR A 201 -12.35 4.16 3.90
CA TYR A 201 -11.78 3.69 5.17
C TYR A 201 -11.05 4.79 5.93
N ARG A 202 -10.31 5.66 5.22
CA ARG A 202 -9.70 6.85 5.82
C ARG A 202 -10.77 7.74 6.45
N LYS A 203 -11.83 8.07 5.72
CA LYS A 203 -12.93 8.92 6.24
C LYS A 203 -13.64 8.26 7.43
N LYS A 204 -13.89 6.96 7.36
CA LYS A 204 -14.63 6.20 8.38
C LYS A 204 -13.82 5.97 9.66
N PHE A 205 -12.53 5.66 9.51
CA PHE A 205 -11.72 5.17 10.62
C PHE A 205 -10.55 6.07 11.00
N SER A 206 -9.96 6.81 10.06
CA SER A 206 -8.74 7.59 10.30
C SER A 206 -8.80 8.98 9.69
N SER A 207 -9.53 9.90 10.32
CA SER A 207 -9.58 11.31 9.92
C SER A 207 -8.24 12.02 10.04
N ARG A 208 -7.27 11.44 10.77
CA ARG A 208 -5.93 11.95 11.00
C ARG A 208 -4.89 11.46 9.98
N ALA A 209 -5.20 10.42 9.21
CA ALA A 209 -4.34 10.01 8.11
C ALA A 209 -4.58 10.93 6.91
N ASP A 210 -3.53 11.64 6.50
CA ASP A 210 -3.48 12.35 5.23
C ASP A 210 -2.94 11.39 4.17
N VAL A 211 -3.78 11.01 3.23
CA VAL A 211 -3.43 10.03 2.18
C VAL A 211 -3.05 10.79 0.93
N VAL A 212 -1.84 10.51 0.43
CA VAL A 212 -1.33 11.07 -0.81
C VAL A 212 -0.96 9.95 -1.75
N TRP A 213 -1.52 9.99 -2.94
CA TRP A 213 -1.28 9.02 -3.99
C TRP A 213 -0.13 9.50 -4.84
N PHE A 214 0.89 8.66 -4.97
CA PHE A 214 2.06 8.92 -5.79
C PHE A 214 2.00 7.96 -6.97
N GLY A 215 2.08 8.48 -8.20
CA GLY A 215 2.13 7.65 -9.39
C GLY A 215 3.21 8.08 -10.37
N MET A 216 3.55 7.17 -11.27
CA MET A 216 4.49 7.39 -12.37
C MET A 216 3.87 6.89 -13.67
N GLY A 217 4.10 7.61 -14.77
CA GLY A 217 3.55 7.23 -16.06
C GLY A 217 4.08 8.05 -17.23
N ARG A 218 3.46 7.84 -18.39
CA ARG A 218 3.72 8.62 -19.60
C ARG A 218 3.11 10.00 -19.45
N LYS A 219 3.86 11.01 -19.87
CA LYS A 219 3.49 12.41 -19.70
C LYS A 219 2.17 12.70 -20.40
N GLU A 220 2.07 12.31 -21.67
CA GLU A 220 0.89 12.50 -22.50
C GLU A 220 -0.40 11.94 -21.88
N PHE A 221 -0.34 10.75 -21.28
CA PHE A 221 -1.54 10.11 -20.71
C PHE A 221 -2.00 10.74 -19.41
N PHE A 222 -1.07 11.17 -18.57
CA PHE A 222 -1.41 11.89 -17.34
C PHE A 222 -2.06 13.23 -17.67
N TYR A 223 -1.45 14.03 -18.55
CA TYR A 223 -2.00 15.34 -18.90
C TYR A 223 -3.34 15.25 -19.66
N ALA A 224 -3.54 14.23 -20.48
CA ALA A 224 -4.81 13.99 -21.17
C ALA A 224 -5.99 13.68 -20.21
N GLN A 225 -5.70 13.16 -19.01
CA GLN A 225 -6.71 12.80 -17.99
C GLN A 225 -6.67 13.72 -16.77
N ALA A 226 -5.85 14.78 -16.78
CA ALA A 226 -5.66 15.64 -15.62
C ALA A 226 -6.96 16.37 -15.22
N ASP A 227 -7.77 16.75 -16.20
CA ASP A 227 -9.06 17.39 -15.94
C ASP A 227 -10.07 16.38 -15.40
N ASP A 228 -10.16 15.18 -15.96
CA ASP A 228 -10.99 14.09 -15.41
C ASP A 228 -10.62 13.76 -13.96
N ILE A 229 -9.33 13.73 -13.63
CA ILE A 229 -8.83 13.52 -12.25
C ILE A 229 -9.39 14.62 -11.33
N ARG A 230 -9.33 15.89 -11.77
CA ARG A 230 -9.85 17.03 -11.00
C ARG A 230 -11.36 16.99 -10.85
N GLU A 231 -12.08 16.76 -11.94
CA GLU A 231 -13.55 16.66 -11.96
C GLU A 231 -14.06 15.52 -11.08
N ASN A 232 -13.32 14.41 -11.03
CA ASN A 232 -13.65 13.31 -10.12
C ASN A 232 -13.42 13.67 -8.66
N GLY A 233 -12.78 14.81 -8.34
CA GLY A 233 -12.58 15.35 -6.99
C GLY A 233 -11.18 15.13 -6.43
N TRP A 234 -10.17 14.95 -7.28
CA TRP A 234 -8.77 14.83 -6.88
C TRP A 234 -8.01 16.13 -7.12
N GLU A 235 -7.20 16.52 -6.16
CA GLU A 235 -6.27 17.64 -6.26
C GLU A 235 -4.91 17.12 -6.73
N ILE A 236 -4.41 17.69 -7.82
CA ILE A 236 -3.04 17.43 -8.30
C ILE A 236 -2.10 18.35 -7.54
N LEU A 237 -1.31 17.77 -6.63
CA LEU A 237 -0.40 18.51 -5.74
C LEU A 237 0.93 18.84 -6.43
N GLU A 238 1.46 17.88 -7.17
CA GLU A 238 2.78 18.00 -7.80
C GLU A 238 2.79 17.18 -9.09
N THR A 239 3.47 17.72 -10.10
CA THR A 239 3.82 17.02 -11.34
C THR A 239 5.25 17.37 -11.68
N LYS A 240 6.09 16.39 -11.97
CA LYS A 240 7.46 16.65 -12.36
C LYS A 240 7.92 15.67 -13.43
N ASP A 241 8.40 16.26 -14.51
CA ASP A 241 9.05 15.53 -15.59
C ASP A 241 10.38 14.94 -15.11
N MET A 242 10.61 13.68 -15.45
CA MET A 242 11.85 12.99 -15.16
C MET A 242 12.83 13.23 -16.32
N LEU A 243 13.93 13.93 -16.03
CA LEU A 243 14.99 14.19 -16.99
C LEU A 243 15.71 12.87 -17.30
N ASP A 244 15.71 12.48 -18.58
CA ASP A 244 16.38 11.31 -19.17
C ASP A 244 16.12 9.96 -18.48
N GLY A 245 15.11 9.28 -19.01
CA GLY A 245 14.88 7.83 -19.01
C GLY A 245 15.56 7.03 -17.90
N PHE A 246 14.76 6.61 -16.91
CA PHE A 246 15.09 5.38 -16.20
C PHE A 246 15.34 4.29 -17.26
N VAL A 247 16.59 3.85 -17.40
CA VAL A 247 17.04 2.88 -18.41
C VAL A 247 16.18 1.60 -18.42
N TYR A 248 15.51 1.33 -17.30
CA TYR A 248 14.66 0.16 -17.10
C TYR A 248 13.22 0.30 -17.59
N ASN A 249 12.70 1.52 -17.82
CA ASN A 249 11.36 1.70 -18.38
C ASN A 249 11.23 3.02 -19.16
N PRO A 250 11.27 3.00 -20.50
CA PRO A 250 11.19 4.20 -21.32
C PRO A 250 9.83 4.91 -21.24
N HIS A 251 8.84 4.30 -20.57
CA HIS A 251 7.48 4.86 -20.45
C HIS A 251 7.28 5.69 -19.18
N TRP A 252 8.30 5.89 -18.35
CA TRP A 252 8.20 6.70 -17.14
C TRP A 252 8.82 8.07 -17.39
N GLU A 253 7.97 9.00 -17.82
CA GLU A 253 8.38 10.34 -18.23
C GLU A 253 8.02 11.39 -17.17
N THR A 254 7.00 11.12 -16.35
CA THR A 254 6.52 12.04 -15.32
C THR A 254 6.12 11.29 -14.06
N TYR A 255 6.34 11.91 -12.90
CA TYR A 255 5.66 11.51 -11.67
C TYR A 255 4.64 12.57 -11.26
N PHE A 256 3.62 12.12 -10.54
CA PHE A 256 2.57 12.98 -10.03
C PHE A 256 2.20 12.59 -8.61
N MET A 257 1.74 13.58 -7.85
CA MET A 257 1.16 13.41 -6.52
C MET A 257 -0.25 13.97 -6.53
N VAL A 258 -1.21 13.18 -6.07
CA VAL A 258 -2.59 13.61 -5.96
C VAL A 258 -3.20 13.26 -4.61
N ARG A 259 -4.20 14.03 -4.21
CA ARG A 259 -4.91 13.87 -2.94
C ARG A 259 -6.41 14.05 -3.16
N ARG A 260 -7.24 13.35 -2.40
CA ARG A 260 -8.68 13.54 -2.47
C ARG A 260 -9.09 14.90 -1.89
N THR A 261 -9.91 15.67 -2.61
CA THR A 261 -10.52 16.89 -2.06
C THR A 261 -11.63 16.53 -1.09
N CYS A 262 -11.59 17.08 0.13
CA CYS A 262 -12.59 16.79 1.18
C CYS A 262 -13.99 17.35 0.85
N SER A 263 -14.10 18.24 -0.13
CA SER A 263 -15.33 18.96 -0.50
C SER A 263 -16.20 18.22 -1.52
N SER A 264 -15.67 17.22 -2.21
CA SER A 264 -16.46 16.48 -3.21
C SER A 264 -17.20 15.33 -2.52
N PRO A 265 -18.55 15.30 -2.53
CA PRO A 265 -19.27 14.10 -2.13
C PRO A 265 -18.77 12.96 -3.00
N LEU A 266 -18.37 11.84 -2.37
CA LEU A 266 -18.30 10.56 -3.09
C LEU A 266 -19.67 10.42 -3.76
N GLY A 267 -19.73 10.39 -5.10
CA GLY A 267 -20.98 10.21 -5.83
C GLY A 267 -21.80 9.13 -5.13
N THR A 268 -23.05 9.45 -4.78
CA THR A 268 -23.87 8.74 -3.79
C THR A 268 -23.73 7.23 -3.96
N SER A 269 -22.97 6.62 -3.04
CA SER A 269 -22.78 5.18 -2.97
C SER A 269 -24.09 4.57 -2.50
N THR A 270 -24.64 3.64 -3.29
CA THR A 270 -25.64 2.68 -2.84
C THR A 270 -25.12 1.99 -1.57
N ASN A 271 -26.00 1.86 -0.57
CA ASN A 271 -25.66 1.40 0.78
C ASN A 271 -24.90 0.06 0.79
N TRP A 272 -23.57 0.11 1.01
CA TRP A 272 -22.77 -1.06 1.37
C TRP A 272 -22.57 -1.07 2.89
N LEU A 273 -23.36 -1.88 3.59
CA LEU A 273 -23.19 -2.17 5.01
C LEU A 273 -21.98 -3.09 5.17
N ALA A 274 -20.83 -2.51 5.50
CA ALA A 274 -19.58 -3.22 5.82
C ALA A 274 -19.59 -3.77 7.26
N ASP A 275 -20.56 -4.62 7.59
CA ASP A 275 -20.60 -5.38 8.84
C ASP A 275 -20.12 -6.82 8.57
N GLY A 276 -18.80 -7.07 8.64
CA GLY A 276 -18.29 -8.44 8.57
C GLY A 276 -16.78 -8.67 8.47
N THR A 277 -15.97 -7.68 8.12
CA THR A 277 -14.60 -7.91 7.62
C THR A 277 -13.52 -8.03 8.69
N PHE A 278 -13.52 -7.16 9.71
CA PHE A 278 -12.41 -7.07 10.67
C PHE A 278 -12.32 -8.25 11.65
N GLU A 279 -13.41 -8.61 12.34
CA GLU A 279 -13.42 -9.72 13.31
C GLU A 279 -13.19 -11.08 12.64
N GLN A 280 -13.59 -11.22 11.37
CA GLN A 280 -13.29 -12.42 10.58
C GLN A 280 -11.79 -12.51 10.25
N TYR A 281 -11.16 -11.40 9.87
CA TYR A 281 -9.73 -11.38 9.60
C TYR A 281 -8.89 -11.67 10.86
N LYS A 282 -9.28 -11.11 12.01
CA LYS A 282 -8.62 -11.39 13.29
C LYS A 282 -8.67 -12.88 13.64
N ARG A 283 -9.84 -13.53 13.52
CA ARG A 283 -9.99 -14.98 13.74
C ARG A 283 -9.17 -15.82 12.77
N MET A 284 -9.04 -15.38 11.50
CA MET A 284 -8.23 -16.07 10.50
C MET A 284 -6.74 -16.03 10.87
N MET A 285 -6.25 -14.88 11.31
CA MET A 285 -4.85 -14.73 11.75
C MET A 285 -4.55 -15.47 13.06
N GLU A 286 -5.53 -15.61 13.97
CA GLU A 286 -5.40 -16.40 15.20
C GLU A 286 -5.42 -17.93 14.95
N SER A 287 -5.79 -18.37 13.75
CA SER A 287 -5.89 -19.80 13.37
C SER A 287 -4.70 -20.35 12.58
N LEU A 288 -3.71 -19.50 12.28
CA LEU A 288 -2.46 -19.82 11.58
C LEU A 288 -1.30 -19.93 12.57
#